data_AF-A0AAW2JY12-F1
#
_entry.id   AF-A0AAW2JY12-F1
#
_cell.length_a   1.000
_cell.length_b   1.000
_cell.length_c   1.000
_cell.angle_alpha   90.00
_cell.angle_beta   90.00
_cell.angle_gamma   90.00
#
_symmetry.space_group_name_H-M   'P 1'
#
loop_
_entity.id
_entity.type
_entity.pdbx_description
1 polymer ?
#
loop_
_entity_poly.entity_id
_entity_poly.type
_entity_poly.pdbx_seq_one_letter_code
_entity_poly.pdbx_strand_id
1 'polypeptide(L)'
;MAKISYASAVGSLMYAMMCTRPDLCVAVGIVSRYHRNPGPEHWIAVKRILRYLKGTSYMALCYHGGSLKLVGYSDADGSADRDERKSTSGYAFLLGGAAITWCSKKHPCISLSTMEVEYVACTSAVQEAIWLRRFLKSLRISMHIDDAIVIYCDNTTTIAYAKDTKYHGRTEHIDTRYHFIRDSIAQGEVVLRHIPTNDMIVDPFTKPLSRDAFHRHVSSMGLRRI
;
A
#
# COMPACT_ATOMS: atom_id res chain seq x y z
N MET A 1 8.13 11.38 -35.93
CA MET A 1 7.52 11.18 -34.60
C MET A 1 8.63 10.91 -33.61
N ALA A 2 8.75 11.69 -32.53
CA ALA A 2 9.78 11.46 -31.53
C ALA A 2 9.63 10.03 -30.96
N LYS A 3 10.72 9.24 -30.98
CA LYS A 3 10.76 7.88 -30.44
C LYS A 3 10.72 8.00 -28.91
N ILE A 4 9.52 8.08 -28.34
CA ILE A 4 9.32 8.13 -26.88
C ILE A 4 10.05 6.93 -26.27
N SER A 5 10.98 7.17 -25.37
CA SER A 5 11.68 6.08 -24.68
C SER A 5 10.75 5.41 -23.68
N TYR A 6 10.94 4.10 -23.48
CA TYR A 6 10.18 3.34 -22.48
C TYR A 6 10.32 3.97 -21.09
N ALA A 7 11.54 4.39 -20.76
CA ALA A 7 11.89 5.11 -19.55
C ALA A 7 11.02 6.36 -19.31
N SER A 8 10.86 7.20 -20.34
CA SER A 8 10.06 8.42 -20.26
C SER A 8 8.57 8.12 -20.08
N ALA A 9 8.05 7.11 -20.78
CA ALA A 9 6.65 6.70 -20.64
C ALA A 9 6.37 6.16 -19.23
N VAL A 10 7.23 5.29 -18.70
CA VAL A 10 7.10 4.74 -17.34
C VAL A 10 7.27 5.85 -16.29
N GLY A 11 8.22 6.77 -16.46
CA GLY A 11 8.40 7.90 -15.54
C GLY A 11 7.15 8.79 -15.46
N SER A 12 6.49 9.03 -16.59
CA SER A 12 5.22 9.79 -16.63
C SER A 12 4.09 9.05 -15.91
N LEU A 13 4.01 7.72 -16.07
CA LEU A 13 3.06 6.89 -15.34
C LEU A 13 3.34 6.86 -13.84
N MET A 14 4.61 6.83 -13.44
CA MET A 14 5.02 6.90 -12.04
C MET A 14 4.61 8.21 -11.40
N TYR A 15 4.72 9.34 -12.11
CA TYR A 15 4.23 10.62 -11.62
C TYR A 15 2.72 10.58 -11.32
N ALA A 16 1.91 10.10 -12.28
CA ALA A 16 0.47 9.94 -12.08
C ALA A 16 0.16 9.03 -10.87
N MET A 17 0.85 7.89 -10.79
CA MET A 17 0.73 6.91 -9.71
C MET A 17 1.02 7.51 -8.34
N MET A 18 2.11 8.28 -8.21
CA MET A 18 2.55 8.87 -6.94
C MET A 18 1.69 10.06 -6.49
N CYS A 19 1.16 10.83 -7.44
CA CYS A 19 0.49 12.09 -7.10
C CYS A 19 -1.04 11.98 -7.03
N THR A 20 -1.68 11.17 -7.87
CA THR A 20 -3.14 11.25 -8.06
C THR A 20 -3.85 9.92 -8.31
N ARG A 21 -3.12 8.86 -8.68
CA ARG A 21 -3.67 7.61 -9.19
C ARG A 21 -3.11 6.38 -8.44
N PRO A 22 -3.47 6.20 -7.16
CA PRO A 22 -3.04 5.03 -6.37
C PRO A 22 -3.39 3.70 -7.03
N ASP A 23 -4.47 3.66 -7.79
CA ASP A 23 -4.94 2.50 -8.55
C ASP A 23 -3.93 1.98 -9.60
N LEU A 24 -2.88 2.74 -9.91
CA LEU A 24 -1.82 2.35 -10.84
C LEU A 24 -0.66 1.58 -10.19
N CYS A 25 -0.59 1.50 -8.85
CA CYS A 25 0.56 1.03 -8.10
C CYS A 25 1.17 -0.28 -8.61
N VAL A 26 0.38 -1.36 -8.68
CA VAL A 26 0.88 -2.66 -9.14
C VAL A 26 1.27 -2.62 -10.61
N ALA A 27 0.43 -2.05 -11.46
CA ALA A 27 0.66 -2.05 -12.91
C ALA A 27 1.94 -1.30 -13.28
N VAL A 28 2.16 -0.12 -12.68
CA VAL A 28 3.37 0.69 -12.88
C VAL A 28 4.59 0.03 -12.21
N GLY A 29 4.40 -0.56 -11.03
CA GLY A 29 5.42 -1.33 -10.32
C GLY A 29 5.92 -2.56 -11.08
N ILE A 30 5.11 -3.16 -11.95
CA ILE A 30 5.52 -4.26 -12.83
C ILE A 30 6.32 -3.73 -14.01
N VAL A 31 5.79 -2.76 -14.76
CA VAL A 31 6.47 -2.25 -15.98
C VAL A 31 7.79 -1.53 -15.67
N SER A 32 7.93 -0.94 -14.48
CA SER A 32 9.17 -0.26 -14.08
C SER A 32 10.37 -1.21 -13.92
N ARG A 33 10.14 -2.50 -13.68
CA ARG A 33 11.21 -3.51 -13.53
C ARG A 33 12.00 -3.71 -14.82
N TYR A 34 11.36 -3.49 -15.97
CA TYR A 34 11.94 -3.72 -17.29
C TYR A 34 12.53 -2.45 -17.93
N HIS A 35 12.83 -1.43 -17.11
CA HIS A 35 13.33 -0.14 -17.59
C HIS A 35 14.61 -0.24 -18.43
N ARG A 36 15.52 -1.15 -18.08
CA ARG A 36 16.81 -1.33 -18.76
C ARG A 36 16.72 -2.12 -20.07
N ASN A 37 15.80 -3.06 -20.17
CA ASN A 37 15.65 -3.93 -21.34
C ASN A 37 14.16 -4.25 -21.62
N PRO A 38 13.39 -3.29 -22.14
CA PRO A 38 11.98 -3.49 -22.43
C PRO A 38 11.77 -4.28 -23.74
N GLY A 39 10.90 -5.29 -23.71
CA GLY A 39 10.44 -6.02 -24.90
C GLY A 39 9.07 -5.53 -25.42
N PRO A 40 8.57 -6.11 -26.53
CA PRO A 40 7.27 -5.75 -27.11
C PRO A 40 6.11 -5.90 -26.12
N GLU A 41 6.08 -6.97 -25.32
CA GLU A 41 5.04 -7.21 -24.32
C GLU A 41 5.00 -6.12 -23.23
N HIS A 42 6.16 -5.62 -22.81
CA HIS A 42 6.25 -4.53 -21.83
C HIS A 42 5.65 -3.24 -22.41
N TRP A 43 5.87 -2.97 -23.70
CA TRP A 43 5.23 -1.84 -24.39
C TRP A 43 3.72 -1.99 -24.53
N ILE A 44 3.23 -3.21 -24.75
CA ILE A 44 1.78 -3.50 -24.78
C ILE A 44 1.17 -3.22 -23.40
N ALA A 45 1.84 -3.62 -22.31
CA ALA A 45 1.40 -3.33 -20.95
C ALA A 45 1.36 -1.82 -20.67
N VAL A 46 2.41 -1.06 -21.02
CA VAL A 46 2.44 0.42 -20.88
C VAL A 46 1.29 1.07 -21.66
N LYS A 47 1.05 0.66 -22.91
CA LYS A 47 -0.09 1.16 -23.71
C LYS A 47 -1.43 0.81 -23.08
N ARG A 48 -1.57 -0.35 -22.43
CA ARG A 48 -2.80 -0.72 -21.69
C ARG A 48 -3.03 0.21 -20.50
N ILE A 49 -1.99 0.53 -19.73
CA ILE A 49 -2.07 1.48 -18.61
C ILE A 49 -2.49 2.86 -19.11
N LEU A 50 -1.88 3.35 -20.20
CA LEU A 50 -2.25 4.64 -20.80
C LEU A 50 -3.70 4.67 -21.31
N ARG A 51 -4.18 3.59 -21.93
CA ARG A 51 -5.59 3.48 -22.35
C ARG A 51 -6.55 3.49 -21.15
N TYR A 52 -6.18 2.78 -20.07
CA TYR A 52 -6.95 2.80 -18.83
C TYR A 52 -7.02 4.21 -18.23
N LEU A 53 -5.89 4.93 -18.15
CA LEU A 53 -5.85 6.33 -17.73
C LEU A 53 -6.72 7.22 -18.61
N LYS A 54 -6.66 7.07 -19.94
CA LYS A 54 -7.50 7.84 -20.86
C LYS A 54 -8.99 7.58 -20.61
N GLY A 55 -9.38 6.33 -20.44
CA GLY A 55 -10.76 5.92 -20.15
C GLY A 55 -11.25 6.29 -18.75
N THR A 56 -10.34 6.66 -17.84
CA THR A 56 -10.64 7.06 -16.44
C THR A 56 -10.10 8.44 -16.14
N SER A 57 -9.96 9.29 -17.15
CA SER A 57 -9.39 10.65 -17.02
C SER A 57 -10.26 11.58 -16.17
N TYR A 58 -11.53 11.25 -16.02
CA TYR A 58 -12.49 11.91 -15.14
C TYR A 58 -12.39 11.45 -13.68
N MET A 59 -11.46 10.57 -13.32
CA MET A 59 -11.32 10.11 -11.94
C MET A 59 -10.33 10.98 -11.15
N ALA A 60 -10.72 11.39 -9.95
CA ALA A 60 -9.90 12.16 -9.02
C ALA A 60 -10.10 11.68 -7.57
N LEU A 61 -9.10 11.89 -6.72
CA LEU A 61 -9.23 11.67 -5.28
C LEU A 61 -10.16 12.75 -4.71
N CYS A 62 -11.31 12.32 -4.20
CA CYS A 62 -12.37 13.21 -3.75
C CYS A 62 -12.49 13.18 -2.22
N TYR A 63 -12.05 14.25 -1.58
CA TYR A 63 -12.18 14.45 -0.13
C TYR A 63 -13.54 15.09 0.16
N HIS A 64 -14.36 14.45 0.99
CA HIS A 64 -15.76 14.84 1.20
C HIS A 64 -16.04 15.37 2.61
N GLY A 65 -15.05 16.02 3.22
CA GLY A 65 -15.20 16.71 4.52
C GLY A 65 -15.63 15.81 5.67
N GLY A 66 -15.33 14.51 5.59
CA GLY A 66 -15.64 13.53 6.64
C GLY A 66 -14.76 13.68 7.87
N SER A 67 -14.85 12.70 8.79
CA SER A 67 -13.99 12.65 9.97
C SER A 67 -12.50 12.78 9.58
N LEU A 68 -11.78 13.70 10.21
CA LEU A 68 -10.33 13.84 10.11
C LEU A 68 -9.60 12.82 10.98
N LYS A 69 -10.10 11.59 11.00
CA LYS A 69 -9.48 10.46 11.66
C LYS A 69 -8.60 9.72 10.66
N LEU A 70 -7.34 9.58 11.01
CA LEU A 70 -6.37 8.85 10.21
C LEU A 70 -6.62 7.34 10.36
N VAL A 71 -6.77 6.65 9.23
CA VAL A 71 -6.97 5.19 9.19
C VAL A 71 -6.01 4.59 8.17
N GLY A 72 -5.24 3.59 8.60
CA GLY A 72 -4.31 2.85 7.77
C GLY A 72 -4.82 1.48 7.36
N TYR A 73 -4.31 0.98 6.25
CA TYR A 73 -4.53 -0.38 5.74
C TYR A 73 -3.18 -0.95 5.29
N SER A 74 -2.94 -2.23 5.57
CA SER A 74 -1.71 -2.92 5.19
C SER A 74 -2.06 -4.32 4.70
N ASP A 75 -1.44 -4.70 3.58
CA ASP A 75 -1.57 -6.02 2.97
C ASP A 75 -0.23 -6.42 2.34
N ALA A 76 -0.06 -7.71 2.11
CA ALA A 76 1.06 -8.21 1.36
C ALA A 76 0.74 -9.45 0.54
N ASP A 77 1.42 -9.59 -0.58
CA ASP A 77 1.30 -10.79 -1.41
C ASP A 77 2.66 -11.42 -1.66
N GLY A 78 2.80 -12.69 -1.28
CA GLY A 78 4.01 -13.50 -1.48
C GLY A 78 4.04 -14.29 -2.79
N SER A 79 2.97 -14.26 -3.58
CA SER A 79 2.77 -15.16 -4.74
C SER A 79 2.72 -14.43 -6.10
N ALA A 80 2.67 -13.10 -6.10
CA ALA A 80 2.46 -12.28 -7.29
C ALA A 80 3.67 -12.29 -8.23
N ASP A 81 4.87 -12.47 -7.69
CA ASP A 81 6.11 -12.45 -8.47
C ASP A 81 6.53 -13.87 -8.87
N ARG A 82 6.21 -14.26 -10.11
CA ARG A 82 6.58 -15.60 -10.62
C ARG A 82 8.05 -15.72 -10.98
N ASP A 83 8.72 -14.59 -11.25
CA ASP A 83 10.11 -14.55 -11.70
C ASP A 83 11.10 -14.72 -10.54
N GLU A 84 11.03 -13.86 -9.52
CA GLU A 84 11.98 -13.90 -8.40
C GLU A 84 11.38 -14.47 -7.10
N ARG A 85 10.07 -14.79 -7.07
CA ARG A 85 9.34 -15.26 -5.88
C ARG A 85 9.41 -14.30 -4.69
N LYS A 86 9.63 -13.01 -4.98
CA LYS A 86 9.69 -11.96 -3.95
C LYS A 86 8.33 -11.35 -3.72
N SER A 87 8.04 -11.10 -2.47
CA SER A 87 6.75 -10.58 -2.05
C SER A 87 6.60 -9.08 -2.35
N THR A 88 5.36 -8.62 -2.47
CA THR A 88 5.02 -7.20 -2.63
C THR A 88 4.10 -6.79 -1.49
N SER A 89 4.47 -5.73 -0.77
CA SER A 89 3.64 -5.15 0.28
C SER A 89 3.02 -3.85 -0.20
N GLY A 90 1.84 -3.56 0.33
CA GLY A 90 1.13 -2.32 0.09
C GLY A 90 0.55 -1.74 1.37
N TYR A 91 0.48 -0.41 1.42
CA TYR A 91 -0.30 0.28 2.43
C TYR A 91 -1.02 1.49 1.84
N ALA A 92 -2.10 1.91 2.48
CA ALA A 92 -2.79 3.17 2.23
C ALA A 92 -3.19 3.80 3.55
N PHE A 93 -3.12 5.12 3.64
CA PHE A 93 -3.74 5.88 4.71
C PHE A 93 -4.81 6.80 4.16
N LEU A 94 -5.99 6.74 4.77
CA LEU A 94 -7.15 7.56 4.47
C LEU A 94 -7.29 8.67 5.50
N LEU A 95 -7.64 9.86 5.02
CA LEU A 95 -8.02 11.01 5.84
C LEU A 95 -9.08 11.82 5.09
N GLY A 96 -10.17 12.20 5.77
CA GLY A 96 -11.23 13.00 5.14
C GLY A 96 -11.97 12.29 3.99
N GLY A 97 -11.93 10.95 3.97
CA GLY A 97 -12.65 10.12 3.01
C GLY A 97 -11.88 9.67 1.77
N ALA A 98 -10.61 10.07 1.61
CA ALA A 98 -9.77 9.64 0.50
C ALA A 98 -8.33 9.37 0.93
N ALA A 99 -7.60 8.61 0.10
CA ALA A 99 -6.21 8.25 0.36
C ALA A 99 -5.28 9.48 0.31
N ILE A 100 -4.48 9.70 1.35
CA ILE A 100 -3.50 10.80 1.45
C ILE A 100 -2.06 10.34 1.22
N THR A 101 -1.75 9.08 1.53
CA THR A 101 -0.46 8.45 1.25
C THR A 101 -0.69 6.97 0.99
N TRP A 102 0.12 6.41 0.11
CA TRP A 102 0.05 5.02 -0.29
C TRP A 102 1.41 4.54 -0.78
N CYS A 103 1.61 3.23 -0.72
CA CYS A 103 2.82 2.60 -1.23
C CYS A 103 2.49 1.22 -1.76
N SER A 104 3.25 0.79 -2.78
CA SER A 104 3.37 -0.59 -3.22
C SER A 104 4.84 -0.85 -3.47
N LYS A 105 5.39 -1.86 -2.78
CA LYS A 105 6.83 -2.11 -2.77
C LYS A 105 7.14 -3.61 -2.79
N LYS A 106 7.92 -4.01 -3.80
CA LYS A 106 8.53 -5.34 -3.87
C LYS A 106 9.64 -5.45 -2.83
N HIS A 107 9.67 -6.56 -2.09
CA HIS A 107 10.71 -6.84 -1.12
C HIS A 107 12.03 -7.15 -1.82
N PRO A 108 13.18 -6.79 -1.21
CA PRO A 108 14.49 -7.14 -1.77
C PRO A 108 14.82 -8.63 -1.61
N CYS A 109 14.30 -9.26 -0.55
CA CYS A 109 14.56 -10.65 -0.18
C CYS A 109 13.29 -11.50 -0.30
N ILE A 110 13.47 -12.82 -0.39
CA ILE A 110 12.38 -13.80 -0.37
C ILE A 110 12.00 -14.07 1.09
N SER A 111 10.72 -14.02 1.41
CA SER A 111 10.18 -14.41 2.72
C SER A 111 9.84 -15.89 2.73
N LEU A 112 9.97 -16.53 3.91
CA LEU A 112 9.78 -17.97 4.06
C LEU A 112 8.37 -18.32 4.55
N SER A 113 7.59 -17.33 4.99
CA SER A 113 6.18 -17.51 5.35
C SER A 113 5.32 -16.30 4.99
N THR A 114 4.03 -16.53 4.74
CA THR A 114 3.05 -15.45 4.54
C THR A 114 2.98 -14.50 5.73
N MET A 115 3.10 -15.05 6.95
CA MET A 115 3.10 -14.26 8.18
C MET A 115 4.27 -13.26 8.21
N GLU A 116 5.48 -13.67 7.82
CA GLU A 116 6.63 -12.77 7.72
C GLU A 116 6.35 -11.63 6.74
N VAL A 117 5.84 -11.93 5.55
CA VAL A 117 5.56 -10.91 4.52
C VAL A 117 4.59 -9.86 5.06
N GLU A 118 3.49 -10.31 5.64
CA GLU A 118 2.48 -9.44 6.25
C GLU A 118 3.05 -8.61 7.39
N TYR A 119 3.95 -9.19 8.18
CA TYR A 119 4.61 -8.48 9.27
C TYR A 119 5.51 -7.36 8.76
N VAL A 120 6.25 -7.59 7.67
CA VAL A 120 7.06 -6.56 7.02
C VAL A 120 6.20 -5.45 6.43
N ALA A 121 5.06 -5.81 5.81
CA ALA A 121 4.09 -4.83 5.31
C ALA A 121 3.57 -3.95 6.45
N CYS A 122 3.12 -4.58 7.52
CA CYS A 122 2.60 -3.92 8.71
C CYS A 122 3.66 -3.02 9.35
N THR A 123 4.92 -3.43 9.37
CA THR A 123 6.02 -2.60 9.89
C THR A 123 6.12 -1.29 9.10
N SER A 124 6.08 -1.39 7.77
CA SER A 124 6.16 -0.22 6.88
C SER A 124 4.96 0.71 7.07
N ALA A 125 3.76 0.14 7.26
CA ALA A 125 2.56 0.90 7.57
C ALA A 125 2.64 1.61 8.94
N VAL A 126 3.16 0.95 9.98
CA VAL A 126 3.33 1.56 11.31
C VAL A 126 4.34 2.73 11.27
N GLN A 127 5.45 2.58 10.53
CA GLN A 127 6.41 3.67 10.33
C GLN A 127 5.75 4.90 9.68
N GLU A 128 4.95 4.67 8.64
CA GLU A 128 4.20 5.74 7.96
C GLU A 128 3.17 6.37 8.90
N ALA A 129 2.43 5.57 9.68
CA ALA A 129 1.46 6.05 10.65
C ALA A 129 2.07 7.00 11.68
N ILE A 130 3.23 6.65 12.24
CA ILE A 130 3.94 7.47 13.23
C ILE A 130 4.45 8.76 12.60
N TRP A 131 4.98 8.67 11.37
CA TRP A 131 5.40 9.85 10.63
C TRP A 131 4.22 10.80 10.36
N LEU A 132 3.11 10.27 9.85
CA LEU A 132 1.87 11.03 9.62
C LEU A 132 1.33 11.65 10.91
N ARG A 133 1.36 10.92 12.04
CA ARG A 133 0.94 11.45 13.34
C ARG A 133 1.73 12.70 13.70
N ARG A 134 3.06 12.64 13.57
CA ARG A 134 3.97 13.76 13.88
C ARG A 134 3.75 14.93 12.91
N PHE A 135 3.57 14.63 11.62
CA PHE A 135 3.33 15.63 10.58
C PHE A 135 1.99 16.35 10.75
N LEU A 136 0.90 15.61 10.98
CA LEU A 136 -0.43 16.21 11.21
C LEU A 136 -0.46 17.01 12.52
N LYS A 137 0.28 16.56 13.54
CA LYS A 137 0.47 17.31 14.80
C LYS A 137 1.17 18.64 14.60
N SER A 138 2.22 18.69 13.78
CA SER A 138 2.91 19.95 13.51
C SER A 138 2.06 20.93 12.70
N LEU A 139 1.21 20.42 11.80
CA LEU A 139 0.26 21.22 11.03
C LEU A 139 -0.98 21.67 11.84
N ARG A 140 -1.15 21.19 13.08
CA ARG A 140 -2.34 21.43 13.91
C ARG A 140 -3.65 20.99 13.24
N ILE A 141 -3.55 19.97 12.37
CA ILE A 141 -4.70 19.39 11.67
C ILE A 141 -5.16 18.16 12.48
N SER A 142 -6.27 18.33 13.20
CA SER A 142 -7.17 17.29 13.78
C SER A 142 -7.25 17.19 15.31
N MET A 143 -8.49 17.02 15.77
CA MET A 143 -8.94 16.90 17.17
C MET A 143 -8.70 15.49 17.78
N HIS A 144 -8.13 14.55 17.02
CA HIS A 144 -7.94 13.13 17.41
C HIS A 144 -6.49 12.63 17.29
N ILE A 145 -5.51 13.52 17.23
CA ILE A 145 -4.08 13.14 17.09
C ILE A 145 -3.59 12.29 18.27
N ASP A 146 -4.18 12.47 19.44
CA ASP A 146 -3.78 11.71 20.63
C ASP A 146 -4.34 10.29 20.65
N ASP A 147 -5.38 10.01 19.85
CA ASP A 147 -5.93 8.67 19.69
C ASP A 147 -4.94 7.75 18.94
N ALA A 148 -4.94 6.47 19.30
CA ALA A 148 -4.20 5.46 18.56
C ALA A 148 -4.69 5.35 17.11
N ILE A 149 -3.75 5.37 16.15
CA ILE A 149 -4.07 5.22 14.73
C ILE A 149 -4.45 3.77 14.46
N VAL A 150 -5.64 3.56 13.89
CA VAL A 150 -6.10 2.22 13.51
C VAL A 150 -5.44 1.82 12.20
N ILE A 151 -4.76 0.67 12.20
CA ILE A 151 -4.26 0.03 10.98
C ILE A 151 -5.00 -1.30 10.81
N TYR A 152 -5.67 -1.45 9.68
CA TYR A 152 -6.35 -2.67 9.30
C TYR A 152 -5.41 -3.63 8.56
N CYS A 153 -5.42 -4.89 8.97
CA CYS A 153 -4.72 -6.02 8.35
C CYS A 153 -5.71 -7.17 8.20
N ASP A 154 -5.54 -8.06 7.23
CA ASP A 154 -6.41 -9.25 7.07
C ASP A 154 -5.80 -10.51 7.69
N ASN A 155 -4.50 -10.50 7.98
CA ASN A 155 -3.84 -11.63 8.62
C ASN A 155 -3.93 -11.57 10.17
N THR A 156 -4.81 -12.41 10.73
CA THR A 156 -4.99 -12.57 12.18
C THR A 156 -3.74 -13.07 12.90
N THR A 157 -2.91 -13.88 12.24
CA THR A 157 -1.66 -14.37 12.84
C THR A 157 -0.70 -13.21 13.07
N THR A 158 -0.48 -12.36 12.07
CA THR A 158 0.34 -11.14 12.17
C THR A 158 -0.12 -10.26 13.33
N ILE A 159 -1.43 -10.05 13.47
CA ILE A 159 -2.01 -9.26 14.57
C ILE A 159 -1.75 -9.90 15.94
N ALA A 160 -1.91 -11.23 16.04
CA ALA A 160 -1.65 -11.95 17.29
C ALA A 160 -0.17 -11.84 17.69
N TYR A 161 0.75 -12.03 16.73
CA TYR A 161 2.20 -11.91 16.94
C TYR A 161 2.62 -10.49 17.37
N ALA A 162 1.98 -9.47 16.81
CA ALA A 162 2.21 -8.08 17.18
C ALA A 162 1.71 -7.73 18.59
N LYS A 163 0.73 -8.48 19.14
CA LYS A 163 0.18 -8.26 20.48
C LYS A 163 0.81 -9.13 21.56
N ASP A 164 1.33 -10.30 21.21
CA ASP A 164 1.90 -11.24 22.17
C ASP A 164 3.32 -10.82 22.59
N THR A 165 3.53 -10.56 23.88
CA THR A 165 4.84 -10.24 24.47
C THR A 165 5.70 -11.45 24.78
N LYS A 166 5.14 -12.67 24.73
CA LYS A 166 5.82 -13.92 25.13
C LYS A 166 6.42 -14.67 23.96
N TYR A 167 6.01 -14.38 22.72
CA TYR A 167 6.57 -15.01 21.53
C TYR A 167 7.98 -14.46 21.21
N HIS A 168 9.00 -15.20 21.66
CA HIS A 168 10.44 -14.98 21.41
C HIS A 168 11.07 -16.10 20.55
N GLY A 169 10.27 -17.05 20.05
CA GLY A 169 10.77 -18.24 19.37
C GLY A 169 10.86 -18.08 17.85
N ARG A 170 12.08 -18.18 17.30
CA ARG A 170 12.44 -18.58 15.92
C ARG A 170 12.45 -17.55 14.78
N THR A 171 12.48 -16.24 15.05
CA THR A 171 12.50 -15.24 13.96
C THR A 171 13.53 -14.10 14.17
N GLU A 172 14.78 -14.48 14.44
CA GLU A 172 15.90 -13.53 14.61
C GLU A 172 16.04 -12.54 13.44
N HIS A 173 15.70 -12.95 12.22
CA HIS A 173 15.85 -12.13 11.01
C HIS A 173 14.85 -10.96 10.88
N ILE A 174 13.86 -10.87 11.77
CA ILE A 174 12.86 -9.78 11.79
C ILE A 174 12.61 -9.23 13.20
N ASP A 175 13.48 -9.56 14.16
CA ASP A 175 13.36 -9.22 15.58
C ASP A 175 13.21 -7.71 15.85
N THR A 176 14.02 -6.88 15.20
CA THR A 176 13.91 -5.42 15.33
C THR A 176 12.55 -4.89 14.90
N ARG A 177 11.96 -5.49 13.85
CA ARG A 177 10.62 -5.09 13.37
C ARG A 177 9.54 -5.50 14.37
N TYR A 178 9.70 -6.67 15.00
CA TYR A 178 8.80 -7.10 16.07
C TYR A 178 8.78 -6.13 17.24
N HIS A 179 9.97 -5.81 17.74
CA HIS A 179 10.11 -4.87 18.84
C HIS A 179 9.51 -3.50 18.50
N PHE A 180 9.75 -3.01 17.28
CA PHE A 180 9.21 -1.73 16.84
C PHE A 180 7.67 -1.69 16.87
N ILE A 181 6.98 -2.65 16.24
CA ILE A 181 5.50 -2.66 16.22
C ILE A 181 4.95 -2.81 17.65
N ARG A 182 5.53 -3.71 18.45
CA ARG A 182 5.09 -3.94 19.84
C ARG A 182 5.24 -2.69 20.69
N ASP A 183 6.36 -1.99 20.58
CA ASP A 183 6.61 -0.74 21.29
C ASP A 183 5.63 0.35 20.87
N SER A 184 5.37 0.52 19.57
CA SER A 184 4.36 1.47 19.08
C SER A 184 2.93 1.14 19.55
N ILE A 185 2.58 -0.13 19.69
CA ILE A 185 1.29 -0.55 20.27
C ILE A 185 1.27 -0.26 21.79
N ALA A 186 2.34 -0.58 22.50
CA ALA A 186 2.46 -0.37 23.95
C ALA A 186 2.41 1.11 24.33
N GLN A 187 2.98 1.99 23.50
CA GLN A 187 2.91 3.44 23.63
C GLN A 187 1.53 4.03 23.26
N GLY A 188 0.59 3.20 22.78
CA GLY A 188 -0.71 3.66 22.32
C GLY A 188 -0.65 4.50 21.05
N GLU A 189 0.44 4.40 20.27
CA GLU A 189 0.58 5.15 19.03
C GLU A 189 -0.32 4.61 17.92
N VAL A 190 -0.42 3.28 17.85
CA VAL A 190 -1.14 2.53 16.82
C VAL A 190 -1.93 1.37 17.43
N VAL A 191 -3.00 0.96 16.74
CA VAL A 191 -3.75 -0.26 17.06
C VAL A 191 -4.01 -1.07 15.81
N LEU A 192 -3.63 -2.35 15.85
CA LEU A 192 -3.89 -3.28 14.75
C LEU A 192 -5.26 -3.93 14.90
N ARG A 193 -6.05 -3.90 13.82
CA ARG A 193 -7.39 -4.51 13.75
C ARG A 193 -7.51 -5.41 12.53
N HIS A 194 -8.21 -6.52 12.72
CA HIS A 194 -8.53 -7.42 11.63
C HIS A 194 -9.65 -6.84 10.75
N ILE A 195 -9.52 -6.98 9.44
CA ILE A 195 -10.60 -6.75 8.46
C ILE A 195 -10.64 -7.93 7.49
N PRO A 196 -11.83 -8.37 7.00
CA PRO A 196 -11.88 -9.42 5.99
C PRO A 196 -11.11 -9.04 4.71
N THR A 197 -10.44 -10.00 4.07
CA THR A 197 -9.69 -9.78 2.81
C THR A 197 -10.55 -9.13 1.72
N ASN A 198 -11.84 -9.46 1.65
CA ASN A 198 -12.77 -8.85 0.67
C ASN A 198 -12.96 -7.34 0.84
N ASP A 199 -12.67 -6.81 2.03
CA ASP A 199 -12.77 -5.39 2.38
C ASP A 199 -11.38 -4.72 2.44
N MET A 200 -10.31 -5.46 2.13
CA MET A 200 -8.93 -4.96 2.15
C MET A 200 -8.67 -4.04 0.94
N ILE A 201 -8.80 -2.73 1.14
CA ILE A 201 -8.71 -1.73 0.06
C ILE A 201 -7.33 -1.65 -0.62
N VAL A 202 -6.29 -2.21 0.01
CA VAL A 202 -4.91 -2.20 -0.48
C VAL A 202 -4.55 -3.48 -1.24
N ASP A 203 -5.47 -4.43 -1.41
CA ASP A 203 -5.30 -5.57 -2.31
C ASP A 203 -4.84 -5.16 -3.74
N PRO A 204 -5.37 -4.07 -4.35
CA PRO A 204 -4.88 -3.57 -5.64
C PRO A 204 -3.41 -3.13 -5.63
N PHE A 205 -2.76 -3.00 -4.47
CA PHE A 205 -1.36 -2.59 -4.33
C PHE A 205 -0.40 -3.78 -4.23
N THR A 206 -0.90 -4.98 -3.98
CA THR A 206 -0.07 -6.17 -3.78
C THR A 206 -0.24 -7.17 -4.91
N LYS A 207 -1.45 -7.28 -5.47
CA LYS A 207 -1.78 -8.31 -6.48
C LYS A 207 -2.74 -7.80 -7.57
N PRO A 208 -2.71 -8.38 -8.78
CA PRO A 208 -3.72 -8.14 -9.80
C PRO A 208 -5.08 -8.70 -9.36
N LEU A 209 -6.15 -7.92 -9.57
CA LEU A 209 -7.51 -8.30 -9.18
C LEU A 209 -8.45 -8.41 -10.38
N SER A 210 -9.60 -9.05 -10.16
CA SER A 210 -10.73 -8.97 -11.10
C SER A 210 -11.22 -7.52 -11.22
N ARG A 211 -11.85 -7.19 -12.35
CA ARG A 211 -12.33 -5.83 -12.63
C ARG A 211 -13.22 -5.29 -11.51
N ASP A 212 -14.19 -6.08 -11.07
CA ASP A 212 -15.19 -5.61 -10.11
C ASP A 212 -14.60 -5.39 -8.71
N ALA A 213 -13.71 -6.29 -8.27
CA ALA A 213 -12.99 -6.12 -7.02
C ALA A 213 -12.09 -4.88 -7.07
N PHE A 214 -11.32 -4.73 -8.15
CA PHE A 214 -10.46 -3.56 -8.36
C PHE A 214 -11.25 -2.25 -8.31
N HIS A 215 -12.35 -2.14 -9.06
CA HIS A 215 -13.18 -0.94 -9.06
C HIS A 215 -13.78 -0.62 -7.68
N ARG A 216 -14.17 -1.65 -6.92
CA ARG A 216 -14.69 -1.48 -5.55
C ARG A 216 -13.63 -0.88 -4.63
N HIS A 217 -12.44 -1.48 -4.56
CA HIS A 217 -11.37 -0.99 -3.69
C HIS A 217 -10.88 0.41 -4.10
N VAL A 218 -10.77 0.68 -5.41
CA VAL A 218 -10.43 2.01 -5.94
C VAL A 218 -11.44 3.08 -5.50
N SER A 219 -12.73 2.75 -5.51
CA SER A 219 -13.77 3.65 -5.01
C SER A 219 -13.67 3.85 -3.49
N SER A 220 -13.34 2.80 -2.73
CA SER A 220 -13.12 2.86 -1.28
C SER A 220 -11.89 3.69 -0.89
N MET A 221 -10.88 3.81 -1.78
CA MET A 221 -9.75 4.72 -1.61
C MET A 221 -10.09 6.19 -1.88
N GLY A 222 -11.34 6.49 -2.27
CA GLY A 222 -11.81 7.84 -2.56
C GLY A 222 -11.55 8.30 -4.00
N LEU A 223 -11.06 7.43 -4.89
CA LEU A 223 -10.91 7.75 -6.30
C LEU A 223 -12.26 7.64 -7.00
N ARG A 224 -12.84 8.78 -7.38
CA ARG A 224 -14.22 8.87 -7.88
C ARG A 224 -14.29 9.71 -9.15
N ARG A 225 -15.37 9.52 -9.89
CA ARG A 225 -15.68 10.33 -11.08
C ARG A 225 -16.06 11.75 -10.66
N ILE A 226 -15.40 12.73 -11.28
CA ILE A 226 -15.77 14.16 -11.28
C ILE A 226 -16.50 14.54 -12.56
#